data_AF-A0A951WD22-F1
#
_entry.id   AF-A0A951WD22-F1
#
_cell.length_a   1.000
_cell.length_b   1.000
_cell.length_c   1.000
_cell.angle_alpha   90.00
_cell.angle_beta   90.00
_cell.angle_gamma   90.00
#
_symmetry.space_group_name_H-M   'P 1'
#
loop_
_entity.id
_entity.type
_entity.pdbx_description
1 polymer ?
#
loop_
_entity_poly.entity_id
_entity_poly.type
_entity_poly.pdbx_seq_one_letter_code
_entity_poly.pdbx_strand_id
1 'polypeptide(L)'
;MKQKFIFSLLICSILLTAQDQRQKTQPEHYSYPLENYYQPLHVRVNIVLLERADGSGNFNLKNKEERDLLNDYLDNINKSFTTLVKPDGDMSKCGNVTEFMPDTKIRLEFNIMEVRNSYYWNYLNSGSIPEKKQFAGFSPTQGWYIKPLDDSISALKIPRAINAYFTTNGDRFDDLYKKKGEGYDLAGNNAGEFPDQVKLSRSSQVHIPNVYLSYLMQRYQSPKNYNTTWEKTKGWWLGGGGAAHEFGHDFGLSHSSEYYRANECTYSLMSQKHTHQRNWLPPNEIRRMHWNLTRTNLMQFVTPESAYGAVWKLDQDTEWKKPRRFYHNFELAPGVTLTIHNKVILPPQSYVKLNKNSKIIFKEKGELVDAYGKPYKNFEKHRTAKIIHE
;
A
#
# COMPACT_ATOMS: atom_id res chain seq x y z
N MET A 1 -59.08 45.69 34.73
CA MET A 1 -59.32 44.29 34.28
C MET A 1 -58.00 43.79 33.68
N LYS A 2 -57.36 42.81 34.35
CA LYS A 2 -56.25 41.90 33.97
C LYS A 2 -55.12 42.45 33.05
N GLN A 3 -53.88 42.67 33.57
CA GLN A 3 -52.71 41.74 33.57
C GLN A 3 -52.14 41.50 32.15
N LYS A 4 -50.86 41.72 31.79
CA LYS A 4 -49.57 41.35 32.43
C LYS A 4 -48.38 42.16 31.85
N PHE A 5 -47.44 42.49 32.75
CA PHE A 5 -45.96 42.39 32.68
C PHE A 5 -45.21 42.33 31.33
N ILE A 6 -44.29 43.28 31.11
CA ILE A 6 -42.95 43.02 30.54
C ILE A 6 -41.92 43.78 31.38
N PHE A 7 -40.97 43.05 31.95
CA PHE A 7 -39.85 43.53 32.76
C PHE A 7 -38.64 43.77 31.86
N SER A 8 -37.93 44.88 32.10
CA SER A 8 -36.60 45.20 31.59
C SER A 8 -35.55 44.13 31.95
N LEU A 9 -34.53 43.93 31.12
CA LEU A 9 -33.13 44.19 31.50
C LEU A 9 -32.15 44.04 30.33
N LEU A 10 -31.29 45.05 30.22
CA LEU A 10 -30.01 45.06 29.52
C LEU A 10 -29.09 43.97 30.13
N ILE A 11 -28.57 43.04 29.31
CA ILE A 11 -27.47 42.16 29.73
C ILE A 11 -26.39 42.16 28.65
N CYS A 12 -25.23 42.65 29.10
CA CYS A 12 -23.93 42.60 28.48
C CYS A 12 -23.61 41.17 28.00
N SER A 13 -23.41 41.00 26.71
CA SER A 13 -23.05 39.70 26.12
C SER A 13 -21.55 39.44 26.29
N ILE A 14 -21.17 38.89 27.45
CA ILE A 14 -19.90 38.17 27.60
C ILE A 14 -20.16 36.75 27.09
N LEU A 15 -19.97 36.55 25.78
CA LEU A 15 -19.82 35.22 25.21
C LEU A 15 -18.35 34.83 25.33
N LEU A 16 -18.03 34.13 26.41
CA LEU A 16 -16.85 33.28 26.53
C LEU A 16 -16.83 32.33 25.32
N THR A 17 -15.94 32.62 24.37
CA THR A 17 -15.54 31.65 23.35
C THR A 17 -14.81 30.52 24.05
N ALA A 18 -15.52 29.42 24.31
CA ALA A 18 -14.90 28.13 24.55
C ALA A 18 -14.21 27.71 23.25
N GLN A 19 -12.97 28.16 23.05
CA GLN A 19 -12.05 27.55 22.11
C GLN A 19 -11.78 26.14 22.61
N ASP A 20 -12.49 25.18 22.02
CA ASP A 20 -12.22 23.75 22.05
C ASP A 20 -10.79 23.53 21.54
N GLN A 21 -9.80 23.69 22.43
CA GLN A 21 -8.44 23.19 22.24
C GLN A 21 -8.48 21.67 22.31
N ARG A 22 -9.03 21.03 21.27
CA ARG A 22 -8.62 19.67 20.94
C ARG A 22 -7.16 19.78 20.55
N GLN A 23 -6.27 19.49 21.50
CA GLN A 23 -4.94 19.00 21.16
C GLN A 23 -5.17 17.90 20.11
N LYS A 24 -4.81 18.19 18.86
CA LYS A 24 -4.79 17.16 17.80
C LYS A 24 -3.80 16.12 18.28
N THR A 25 -4.30 15.06 18.90
CA THR A 25 -3.52 13.88 19.25
C THR A 25 -2.81 13.45 17.98
N GLN A 26 -1.48 13.41 18.00
CA GLN A 26 -0.72 12.95 16.84
C GLN A 26 -1.24 11.56 16.45
N PRO A 27 -1.59 11.33 15.17
CA PRO A 27 -2.06 10.02 14.74
C PRO A 27 -1.08 8.90 15.12
N GLU A 28 -1.59 7.76 15.57
CA GLU A 28 -0.79 6.64 16.10
C GLU A 28 0.30 6.13 15.15
N HIS A 29 0.17 6.35 13.83
CA HIS A 29 1.16 5.91 12.85
C HIS A 29 2.45 6.71 12.90
N TYR A 30 2.44 7.95 13.40
CA TYR A 30 3.65 8.76 13.54
C TYR A 30 4.62 8.19 14.57
N SER A 31 4.11 7.48 15.57
CA SER A 31 4.90 6.82 16.61
C SER A 31 5.35 5.40 16.25
N TYR A 32 5.10 4.94 15.02
CA TYR A 32 5.56 3.61 14.63
C TYR A 32 7.10 3.56 14.59
N PRO A 33 7.76 2.69 15.37
CA PRO A 33 9.21 2.64 15.43
C PRO A 33 9.72 2.00 14.14
N LEU A 34 10.27 2.83 13.24
CA LEU A 34 10.87 2.44 11.98
C LEU A 34 12.16 3.22 11.80
N GLU A 35 13.26 2.50 11.56
CA GLU A 35 14.60 3.09 11.42
C GLU A 35 15.26 2.60 10.14
N ASN A 36 16.25 3.36 9.65
CA ASN A 36 16.96 3.06 8.41
C ASN A 36 17.73 1.72 8.43
N TYR A 37 18.11 1.22 9.61
CA TYR A 37 18.84 -0.05 9.76
C TYR A 37 17.93 -1.28 9.81
N TYR A 38 16.60 -1.10 9.81
CA TYR A 38 15.67 -2.22 9.86
C TYR A 38 15.75 -3.05 8.58
N GLN A 39 15.58 -4.37 8.74
CA GLN A 39 15.44 -5.27 7.61
C GLN A 39 14.10 -5.03 6.87
N PRO A 40 14.06 -5.18 5.55
CA PRO A 40 12.84 -4.95 4.80
C PRO A 40 11.75 -6.01 5.09
N LEU A 41 10.49 -5.60 4.95
CA LEU A 41 9.35 -6.50 4.88
C LEU A 41 9.04 -6.86 3.44
N HIS A 42 8.73 -8.13 3.21
CA HIS A 42 8.41 -8.68 1.91
C HIS A 42 6.89 -8.84 1.79
N VAL A 43 6.29 -8.23 0.79
CA VAL A 43 4.84 -8.19 0.55
C VAL A 43 4.54 -8.91 -0.75
N ARG A 44 3.71 -9.93 -0.70
CA ARG A 44 3.35 -10.72 -1.88
C ARG A 44 2.42 -9.93 -2.79
N VAL A 45 2.70 -10.01 -4.09
CA VAL A 45 1.88 -9.44 -5.14
C VAL A 45 1.69 -10.48 -6.24
N ASN A 46 0.45 -10.77 -6.60
CA ASN A 46 0.15 -11.52 -7.82
C ASN A 46 0.03 -10.53 -8.99
N ILE A 47 0.88 -10.69 -10.00
CA ILE A 47 0.74 -10.04 -11.30
C ILE A 47 -0.18 -10.92 -12.14
N VAL A 48 -1.43 -10.51 -12.27
CA VAL A 48 -2.46 -11.22 -13.05
C VAL A 48 -2.40 -10.70 -14.48
N LEU A 49 -1.64 -11.40 -15.33
CA LEU A 49 -1.58 -11.15 -16.75
C LEU A 49 -2.83 -11.73 -17.41
N LEU A 50 -3.76 -10.85 -17.74
CA LEU A 50 -4.97 -11.25 -18.44
C LEU A 50 -4.67 -11.39 -19.93
N GLU A 51 -5.13 -12.49 -20.50
CA GLU A 51 -5.04 -12.83 -21.91
C GLU A 51 -6.44 -13.10 -22.46
N ARG A 52 -6.57 -12.98 -23.78
CA ARG A 52 -7.70 -13.54 -24.52
C ARG A 52 -7.73 -15.06 -24.39
N ALA A 53 -8.90 -15.64 -24.65
CA ALA A 53 -9.09 -17.09 -24.61
C ALA A 53 -8.13 -17.88 -25.53
N ASP A 54 -7.66 -17.28 -26.63
CA ASP A 54 -6.70 -17.87 -27.55
C ASP A 54 -5.22 -17.73 -27.09
N GLY A 55 -4.98 -17.10 -25.94
CA GLY A 55 -3.63 -16.86 -25.41
C GLY A 55 -2.91 -15.65 -26.03
N SER A 56 -3.60 -14.82 -26.81
CA SER A 56 -3.08 -13.51 -27.23
C SER A 56 -3.54 -12.39 -26.27
N GLY A 57 -3.17 -11.14 -26.52
CA GLY A 57 -3.72 -9.99 -25.77
C GLY A 57 -2.78 -9.33 -24.76
N ASN A 58 -1.61 -9.91 -24.47
CA ASN A 58 -0.66 -9.37 -23.50
C ASN A 58 0.78 -9.85 -23.74
N PHE A 59 1.68 -9.60 -22.78
CA PHE A 59 3.03 -10.17 -22.76
C PHE A 59 3.02 -11.69 -22.91
N ASN A 60 3.79 -12.22 -23.84
CA ASN A 60 4.02 -13.64 -24.02
C ASN A 60 5.24 -14.08 -23.20
N LEU A 61 5.03 -14.78 -22.09
CA LEU A 61 6.11 -15.20 -21.19
C LEU A 61 7.07 -16.26 -21.78
N LYS A 62 6.67 -16.91 -22.88
CA LYS A 62 7.57 -17.80 -23.64
C LYS A 62 8.55 -17.02 -24.52
N ASN A 63 8.21 -15.77 -24.87
CA ASN A 63 9.15 -14.87 -25.53
C ASN A 63 10.11 -14.30 -24.48
N LYS A 64 11.40 -14.60 -24.62
CA LYS A 64 12.44 -14.16 -23.68
C LYS A 64 12.48 -12.63 -23.54
N GLU A 65 12.38 -11.89 -24.64
CA GLU A 65 12.46 -10.43 -24.59
C GLU A 65 11.28 -9.83 -23.82
N GLU A 66 10.06 -10.29 -24.12
CA GLU A 66 8.85 -9.79 -23.48
C GLU A 66 8.81 -10.14 -21.98
N ARG A 67 9.21 -11.36 -21.62
CA ARG A 67 9.33 -11.79 -20.23
C ARG A 67 10.36 -10.97 -19.47
N ASP A 68 11.56 -10.81 -20.03
CA ASP A 68 12.63 -10.05 -19.37
C ASP A 68 12.23 -8.57 -19.22
N LEU A 69 11.54 -8.00 -20.22
CA LEU A 69 11.00 -6.65 -20.14
C LEU A 69 9.94 -6.49 -19.05
N LEU A 70 9.03 -7.46 -18.90
CA LEU A 70 8.06 -7.43 -17.82
C LEU A 70 8.75 -7.53 -16.46
N ASN A 71 9.76 -8.38 -16.31
CA ASN A 71 10.55 -8.46 -15.07
C ASN A 71 11.25 -7.14 -14.77
N ASP A 72 11.89 -6.50 -15.76
CA ASP A 72 12.49 -5.18 -15.60
C ASP A 72 11.47 -4.12 -15.14
N TYR A 73 10.23 -4.20 -15.66
CA TYR A 73 9.14 -3.31 -15.26
C TYR A 73 8.79 -3.50 -13.78
N LEU A 74 8.62 -4.75 -13.35
CA LEU A 74 8.32 -5.11 -11.97
C LEU A 74 9.47 -4.71 -11.02
N ASP A 75 10.72 -4.91 -11.42
CA ASP A 75 11.90 -4.47 -10.68
C ASP A 75 11.93 -2.94 -10.53
N ASN A 76 11.50 -2.19 -11.55
CA ASN A 76 11.43 -0.73 -11.46
C ASN A 76 10.32 -0.23 -10.50
N ILE A 77 9.23 -0.99 -10.35
CA ILE A 77 8.24 -0.72 -9.29
C ILE A 77 8.92 -0.84 -7.93
N ASN A 78 9.64 -1.94 -7.67
CA ASN A 78 10.42 -2.11 -6.44
C ASN A 78 11.44 -0.98 -6.25
N LYS A 79 12.17 -0.59 -7.31
CA LYS A 79 13.15 0.50 -7.27
C LYS A 79 12.56 1.81 -6.73
N SER A 80 11.30 2.11 -7.06
CA SER A 80 10.59 3.29 -6.55
C SER A 80 10.39 3.29 -5.04
N PHE A 81 10.41 2.10 -4.41
CA PHE A 81 10.31 1.91 -2.96
C PHE A 81 11.67 1.76 -2.27
N THR A 82 12.74 1.45 -3.00
CA THR A 82 14.06 1.12 -2.42
C THR A 82 15.14 2.17 -2.67
N THR A 83 14.92 3.10 -3.60
CA THR A 83 15.91 4.12 -4.00
C THR A 83 15.28 5.51 -4.01
N LEU A 84 14.71 5.91 -2.87
CA LEU A 84 14.17 7.25 -2.69
C LEU A 84 15.30 8.28 -2.75
N VAL A 85 15.03 9.41 -3.40
CA VAL A 85 15.98 10.51 -3.55
C VAL A 85 15.64 11.57 -2.52
N LYS A 86 16.65 12.05 -1.80
CA LYS A 86 16.47 13.19 -0.89
C LYS A 86 16.14 14.43 -1.74
N PRO A 87 15.00 15.09 -1.50
CA PRO A 87 14.69 16.32 -2.21
C PRO A 87 15.77 17.38 -1.98
N ASP A 88 16.16 18.06 -3.04
CA ASP A 88 17.21 19.08 -3.07
C ASP A 88 16.65 20.52 -3.17
N GLY A 89 15.33 20.67 -3.32
CA GLY A 89 14.66 21.96 -3.45
C GLY A 89 13.85 22.39 -2.23
N ASP A 90 12.94 23.35 -2.45
CA ASP A 90 12.11 23.92 -1.40
C ASP A 90 11.10 22.91 -0.83
N MET A 91 11.29 22.57 0.45
CA MET A 91 10.47 21.63 1.21
C MET A 91 9.26 22.26 1.88
N SER A 92 9.04 23.58 1.72
CA SER A 92 7.89 24.30 2.28
C SER A 92 6.55 23.69 1.88
N LYS A 93 6.47 23.19 0.64
CA LYS A 93 5.28 22.52 0.08
C LYS A 93 5.22 21.02 0.35
N CYS A 94 6.22 20.48 1.04
CA CYS A 94 6.33 19.08 1.44
C CYS A 94 6.26 18.91 2.97
N GLY A 95 5.78 19.92 3.70
CA GLY A 95 5.63 19.85 5.16
C GLY A 95 6.87 20.20 5.98
N ASN A 96 7.92 20.76 5.35
CA ASN A 96 9.20 21.08 6.01
C ASN A 96 9.84 19.88 6.73
N VAL A 97 9.68 18.68 6.18
CA VAL A 97 10.23 17.47 6.77
C VAL A 97 11.76 17.45 6.59
N THR A 98 12.50 17.37 7.71
CA THR A 98 13.97 17.35 7.73
C THR A 98 14.54 15.94 7.73
N GLU A 99 13.76 14.97 8.22
CA GLU A 99 14.12 13.56 8.22
C GLU A 99 14.07 12.99 6.80
N PHE A 100 15.01 12.08 6.50
CA PHE A 100 15.07 11.38 5.23
C PHE A 100 15.29 9.88 5.44
N MET A 101 14.44 9.08 4.81
CA MET A 101 14.60 7.64 4.68
C MET A 101 14.82 7.31 3.19
N PRO A 102 15.99 6.79 2.79
CA PRO A 102 16.29 6.48 1.39
C PRO A 102 15.55 5.25 0.85
N ASP A 103 14.91 4.50 1.73
CA ASP A 103 14.35 3.19 1.45
C ASP A 103 13.12 3.00 2.34
N THR A 104 11.99 2.64 1.74
CA THR A 104 10.75 2.42 2.46
C THR A 104 10.77 1.19 3.34
N LYS A 105 11.74 0.29 3.21
CA LYS A 105 11.78 -1.02 3.90
C LYS A 105 10.61 -1.94 3.55
N ILE A 106 10.00 -1.74 2.38
CA ILE A 106 9.04 -2.67 1.77
C ILE A 106 9.63 -3.20 0.47
N ARG A 107 9.45 -4.50 0.22
CA ARG A 107 9.83 -5.19 -1.02
C ARG A 107 8.61 -5.93 -1.52
N LEU A 108 8.28 -5.74 -2.80
CA LEU A 108 7.20 -6.47 -3.45
C LEU A 108 7.77 -7.77 -4.02
N GLU A 109 7.21 -8.90 -3.59
CA GLU A 109 7.50 -10.22 -4.13
C GLU A 109 6.44 -10.58 -5.17
N PHE A 110 6.83 -10.46 -6.44
CA PHE A 110 5.93 -10.69 -7.54
C PHE A 110 5.84 -12.17 -7.91
N ASN A 111 4.61 -12.66 -7.98
CA ASN A 111 4.25 -13.94 -8.57
C ASN A 111 3.43 -13.67 -9.83
N ILE A 112 3.86 -14.15 -11.00
CA ILE A 112 3.16 -13.92 -12.26
C ILE A 112 2.15 -15.05 -12.52
N MET A 113 0.91 -14.69 -12.78
CA MET A 113 -0.20 -15.60 -13.10
C MET A 113 -0.78 -15.26 -14.47
N GLU A 114 -0.68 -16.19 -15.42
CA GLU A 114 -1.34 -16.08 -16.74
C GLU A 114 -2.80 -16.54 -16.61
N VAL A 115 -3.75 -15.65 -16.91
CA VAL A 115 -5.19 -15.94 -16.83
C VAL A 115 -5.85 -15.65 -18.17
N ARG A 116 -6.38 -16.69 -18.81
CA ARG A 116 -7.10 -16.57 -20.08
C ARG A 116 -8.58 -16.30 -19.84
N ASN A 117 -8.98 -15.07 -20.08
CA ASN A 117 -10.38 -14.67 -20.02
C ASN A 117 -10.60 -13.37 -20.80
N SER A 118 -11.16 -13.47 -22.01
CA SER A 118 -11.40 -12.30 -22.87
C SER A 118 -12.32 -11.24 -22.25
N TYR A 119 -13.23 -11.64 -21.34
CA TYR A 119 -14.12 -10.69 -20.67
C TYR A 119 -13.35 -9.83 -19.65
N TYR A 120 -12.59 -10.45 -18.75
CA TYR A 120 -11.82 -9.67 -17.76
C TYR A 120 -10.64 -8.92 -18.37
N TRP A 121 -10.06 -9.46 -19.44
CA TRP A 121 -8.97 -8.83 -20.19
C TRP A 121 -9.32 -7.44 -20.74
N ASN A 122 -10.53 -7.26 -21.27
CA ASN A 122 -10.96 -6.00 -21.84
C ASN A 122 -11.52 -5.06 -20.75
N TYR A 123 -10.79 -4.00 -20.42
CA TYR A 123 -11.28 -3.05 -19.39
C TYR A 123 -12.53 -2.27 -19.82
N LEU A 124 -12.87 -2.22 -21.10
CA LEU A 124 -14.11 -1.55 -21.55
C LEU A 124 -15.37 -2.25 -21.02
N ASN A 125 -15.27 -3.52 -20.62
CA ASN A 125 -16.38 -4.24 -19.96
C ASN A 125 -16.73 -3.68 -18.57
N SER A 126 -15.89 -2.81 -18.02
CA SER A 126 -16.24 -2.01 -16.84
C SER A 126 -17.26 -0.91 -17.11
N GLY A 127 -17.49 -0.56 -18.38
CA GLY A 127 -18.20 0.65 -18.79
C GLY A 127 -17.35 1.92 -18.75
N SER A 128 -16.08 1.84 -18.32
CA SER A 128 -15.16 2.97 -18.33
C SER A 128 -14.54 3.19 -19.72
N ILE A 129 -14.33 4.46 -20.05
CA ILE A 129 -13.59 4.91 -21.23
C ILE A 129 -12.64 6.02 -20.76
N PRO A 130 -11.49 5.67 -20.15
CA PRO A 130 -10.52 6.62 -19.62
C PRO A 130 -10.07 7.68 -20.63
N GLU A 131 -9.95 7.32 -21.90
CA GLU A 131 -9.59 8.21 -23.01
C GLU A 131 -10.58 9.37 -23.16
N LYS A 132 -11.85 9.15 -22.79
CA LYS A 132 -12.93 10.15 -22.78
C LYS A 132 -13.18 10.71 -21.38
N LYS A 133 -12.28 10.48 -20.43
CA LYS A 133 -12.40 10.85 -19.01
C LYS A 133 -13.62 10.25 -18.31
N GLN A 134 -14.08 9.08 -18.77
CA GLN A 134 -15.18 8.33 -18.17
C GLN A 134 -14.60 7.21 -17.30
N PHE A 135 -14.43 7.47 -16.00
CA PHE A 135 -13.74 6.57 -15.07
C PHE A 135 -14.68 5.68 -14.24
N ALA A 136 -16.00 5.77 -14.45
CA ALA A 136 -16.95 4.94 -13.72
C ALA A 136 -16.68 3.45 -13.99
N GLY A 137 -16.45 2.66 -12.94
CA GLY A 137 -16.08 1.25 -13.06
C GLY A 137 -14.60 0.97 -13.35
N PHE A 138 -13.75 1.99 -13.50
CA PHE A 138 -12.34 1.80 -13.79
C PHE A 138 -11.53 1.35 -12.56
N SER A 139 -11.84 1.91 -11.39
CA SER A 139 -11.08 1.68 -10.16
C SER A 139 -11.54 0.41 -9.42
N PRO A 140 -10.62 -0.32 -8.78
CA PRO A 140 -10.95 -1.43 -7.92
C PRO A 140 -11.94 -1.06 -6.80
N THR A 141 -13.03 -1.80 -6.71
CA THR A 141 -14.09 -1.68 -5.69
C THR A 141 -14.85 -3.02 -5.59
N GLN A 142 -15.77 -3.15 -4.63
CA GLN A 142 -16.65 -4.33 -4.56
C GLN A 142 -17.58 -4.47 -5.78
N GLY A 143 -17.87 -3.38 -6.50
CA GLY A 143 -18.68 -3.40 -7.73
C GLY A 143 -17.85 -3.48 -9.01
N TRP A 144 -16.52 -3.66 -8.90
CA TRP A 144 -15.63 -3.66 -10.05
C TRP A 144 -15.84 -4.90 -10.92
N TYR A 145 -15.77 -4.77 -12.25
CA TYR A 145 -16.07 -5.87 -13.16
C TYR A 145 -15.10 -7.06 -13.02
N ILE A 146 -13.86 -6.85 -12.55
CA ILE A 146 -12.88 -7.92 -12.27
C ILE A 146 -13.17 -8.64 -10.93
N LYS A 147 -13.98 -8.05 -10.05
CA LYS A 147 -14.19 -8.56 -8.68
C LYS A 147 -14.53 -10.06 -8.61
N PRO A 148 -15.36 -10.64 -9.49
CA PRO A 148 -15.64 -12.08 -9.45
C PRO A 148 -14.39 -12.95 -9.75
N LEU A 149 -13.50 -12.49 -10.64
CA LEU A 149 -12.21 -13.15 -10.87
C LEU A 149 -11.32 -13.02 -9.63
N ASP A 150 -11.25 -11.83 -9.03
CA ASP A 150 -10.47 -11.59 -7.83
C ASP A 150 -10.89 -12.48 -6.65
N ASP A 151 -12.20 -12.66 -6.46
CA ASP A 151 -12.73 -13.60 -5.47
C ASP A 151 -12.32 -15.04 -5.77
N SER A 152 -12.33 -15.42 -7.05
CA SER A 152 -11.91 -16.76 -7.48
C SER A 152 -10.42 -17.00 -7.21
N ILE A 153 -9.56 -16.02 -7.50
CA ILE A 153 -8.11 -16.08 -7.19
C ILE A 153 -7.90 -16.13 -5.67
N SER A 154 -8.63 -15.31 -4.91
CA SER A 154 -8.54 -15.24 -3.45
C SER A 154 -9.02 -16.52 -2.75
N ALA A 155 -9.86 -17.32 -3.42
CA ALA A 155 -10.31 -18.62 -2.94
C ALA A 155 -9.32 -19.77 -3.24
N LEU A 156 -8.31 -19.54 -4.08
CA LEU A 156 -7.27 -20.53 -4.35
C LEU A 156 -6.45 -20.82 -3.09
N LYS A 157 -5.96 -22.05 -2.97
CA LYS A 157 -5.06 -22.48 -1.88
C LYS A 157 -3.61 -22.04 -2.13
N ILE A 158 -3.41 -20.77 -2.48
CA ILE A 158 -2.11 -20.14 -2.65
C ILE A 158 -1.90 -19.08 -1.55
N PRO A 159 -0.65 -18.69 -1.24
CA PRO A 159 -0.40 -17.57 -0.34
C PRO A 159 -1.16 -16.33 -0.81
N ARG A 160 -1.84 -15.64 0.12
CA ARG A 160 -2.57 -14.41 -0.19
C ARG A 160 -1.59 -13.32 -0.61
N ALA A 161 -2.01 -12.51 -1.56
CA ALA A 161 -1.23 -11.43 -2.14
C ALA A 161 -2.14 -10.26 -2.53
N ILE A 162 -1.54 -9.10 -2.75
CA ILE A 162 -2.18 -8.01 -3.50
C ILE A 162 -2.30 -8.46 -4.96
N ASN A 163 -3.46 -8.33 -5.58
CA ASN A 163 -3.66 -8.72 -6.98
C ASN A 163 -3.57 -7.49 -7.90
N ALA A 164 -2.57 -7.45 -8.77
CA ALA A 164 -2.41 -6.40 -9.78
C ALA A 164 -2.82 -6.92 -11.17
N TYR A 165 -3.85 -6.31 -11.75
CA TYR A 165 -4.48 -6.76 -12.99
C TYR A 165 -3.98 -5.97 -14.19
N PHE A 166 -3.39 -6.69 -15.13
CA PHE A 166 -2.87 -6.15 -16.38
C PHE A 166 -3.89 -6.38 -17.48
N THR A 167 -4.80 -5.42 -17.62
CA THR A 167 -5.88 -5.44 -18.61
C THR A 167 -5.49 -4.63 -19.84
N THR A 168 -6.37 -4.56 -20.83
CA THR A 168 -6.12 -3.89 -22.10
C THR A 168 -7.40 -3.29 -22.67
N ASN A 169 -7.24 -2.25 -23.50
CA ASN A 169 -8.33 -1.73 -24.32
C ASN A 169 -8.66 -2.74 -25.43
N GLY A 170 -9.76 -3.47 -25.29
CA GLY A 170 -10.12 -4.51 -26.25
C GLY A 170 -10.39 -3.98 -27.66
N ASP A 171 -10.98 -2.79 -27.79
CA ASP A 171 -11.34 -2.18 -29.08
C ASP A 171 -10.12 -1.72 -29.87
N ARG A 172 -9.04 -1.33 -29.16
CA ARG A 172 -7.82 -0.79 -29.79
C ARG A 172 -6.69 -1.81 -29.92
N PHE A 173 -6.78 -2.95 -29.22
CA PHE A 173 -5.68 -3.92 -29.17
C PHE A 173 -5.24 -4.42 -30.54
N ASP A 174 -6.16 -4.97 -31.34
CA ASP A 174 -5.79 -5.61 -32.61
C ASP A 174 -5.17 -4.61 -33.60
N ASP A 175 -5.68 -3.38 -33.65
CA ASP A 175 -5.16 -2.30 -34.49
C ASP A 175 -3.74 -1.89 -34.06
N LEU A 176 -3.57 -1.58 -32.77
CA LEU A 176 -2.29 -1.15 -32.22
C LEU A 176 -1.26 -2.29 -32.24
N TYR A 177 -1.67 -3.53 -32.02
CA TYR A 177 -0.79 -4.69 -32.14
C TYR A 177 -0.27 -4.84 -33.58
N LYS A 178 -1.18 -4.87 -34.56
CA LYS A 178 -0.84 -5.02 -35.98
C LYS A 178 0.06 -3.88 -36.48
N LYS A 179 -0.22 -2.65 -36.05
CA LYS A 179 0.56 -1.46 -36.43
C LYS A 179 1.74 -1.17 -35.51
N LYS A 180 2.06 -2.07 -34.58
CA LYS A 180 3.17 -1.92 -33.62
C LYS A 180 3.13 -0.57 -32.88
N GLY A 181 1.97 -0.21 -32.34
CA GLY A 181 1.73 1.00 -31.54
C GLY A 181 1.61 2.31 -32.33
N GLU A 182 1.61 2.29 -33.66
CA GLU A 182 1.32 3.49 -34.45
C GLU A 182 -0.11 3.98 -34.18
N GLY A 183 -0.27 5.28 -33.91
CA GLY A 183 -1.57 5.86 -33.55
C GLY A 183 -2.03 5.54 -32.12
N TYR A 184 -1.11 5.19 -31.22
CA TYR A 184 -1.41 4.98 -29.79
C TYR A 184 -2.07 6.23 -29.19
N ASP A 185 -3.31 6.04 -28.71
CA ASP A 185 -4.19 7.10 -28.20
C ASP A 185 -4.82 6.74 -26.83
N LEU A 186 -4.27 5.71 -26.18
CA LEU A 186 -4.82 5.17 -24.93
C LEU A 186 -4.36 5.95 -23.70
N ALA A 187 -5.24 6.05 -22.72
CA ALA A 187 -4.93 6.72 -21.47
C ALA A 187 -4.02 5.84 -20.60
N GLY A 188 -3.00 6.44 -20.00
CA GLY A 188 -2.07 5.78 -19.06
C GLY A 188 -2.55 5.81 -17.60
N ASN A 189 -3.86 5.81 -17.36
CA ASN A 189 -4.41 5.81 -16.01
C ASN A 189 -4.23 4.44 -15.37
N ASN A 190 -3.88 4.44 -14.07
CA ASN A 190 -3.91 3.26 -13.22
C ASN A 190 -4.84 3.55 -12.02
N ALA A 191 -5.16 2.53 -11.22
CA ALA A 191 -5.92 2.70 -9.98
C ALA A 191 -5.59 1.63 -8.93
N GLY A 192 -5.34 2.05 -7.68
CA GLY A 192 -5.19 1.16 -6.51
C GLY A 192 -6.37 1.23 -5.53
N GLU A 193 -6.50 0.23 -4.66
CA GLU A 193 -7.52 0.18 -3.60
C GLU A 193 -6.90 0.61 -2.26
N PHE A 194 -7.64 1.34 -1.41
CA PHE A 194 -7.16 1.60 -0.05
C PHE A 194 -7.30 0.35 0.85
N PRO A 195 -6.40 0.15 1.82
CA PRO A 195 -6.46 -1.01 2.71
C PRO A 195 -7.69 -0.96 3.63
N ASP A 196 -8.21 -2.13 3.98
CA ASP A 196 -9.40 -2.30 4.81
C ASP A 196 -9.03 -2.52 6.28
N GLN A 197 -9.56 -1.68 7.17
CA GLN A 197 -9.33 -1.76 8.62
C GLN A 197 -10.34 -2.63 9.36
N VAL A 198 -11.42 -3.06 8.68
CA VAL A 198 -12.54 -3.80 9.27
C VAL A 198 -12.56 -5.23 8.74
N LYS A 199 -12.60 -5.39 7.41
CA LYS A 199 -12.61 -6.69 6.74
C LYS A 199 -11.17 -7.14 6.47
N LEU A 200 -10.48 -7.59 7.52
CA LEU A 200 -9.07 -8.01 7.45
C LEU A 200 -8.82 -9.20 6.51
N SER A 201 -9.87 -9.92 6.11
CA SER A 201 -9.80 -11.02 5.14
C SER A 201 -10.03 -10.58 3.69
N ARG A 202 -10.28 -9.30 3.42
CA ARG A 202 -10.52 -8.78 2.07
C ARG A 202 -9.23 -8.84 1.25
N SER A 203 -9.34 -9.16 -0.03
CA SER A 203 -8.28 -8.95 -1.02
C SER A 203 -7.91 -7.46 -1.13
N SER A 204 -6.80 -7.17 -1.82
CA SER A 204 -6.36 -5.83 -2.22
C SER A 204 -6.01 -5.87 -3.69
N GLN A 205 -6.30 -4.80 -4.41
CA GLN A 205 -6.39 -4.82 -5.86
C GLN A 205 -5.77 -3.57 -6.48
N VAL A 206 -5.01 -3.78 -7.56
CA VAL A 206 -4.46 -2.71 -8.40
C VAL A 206 -4.84 -2.96 -9.86
N HIS A 207 -5.25 -1.92 -10.58
CA HIS A 207 -5.56 -1.94 -12.01
C HIS A 207 -4.47 -1.20 -12.79
N ILE A 208 -3.79 -1.93 -13.69
CA ILE A 208 -2.65 -1.43 -14.48
C ILE A 208 -2.89 -1.74 -15.97
N PRO A 209 -3.80 -1.02 -16.65
CA PRO A 209 -4.15 -1.32 -18.04
C PRO A 209 -3.07 -0.90 -19.04
N ASN A 210 -3.14 -1.47 -20.24
CA ASN A 210 -2.42 -1.01 -21.45
C ASN A 210 -0.89 -1.03 -21.37
N VAL A 211 -0.29 -1.65 -20.35
CA VAL A 211 1.17 -1.73 -20.18
C VAL A 211 1.85 -2.33 -21.42
N TYR A 212 1.28 -3.41 -21.97
CA TYR A 212 1.78 -4.05 -23.18
C TYR A 212 1.63 -3.17 -24.44
N LEU A 213 0.47 -2.52 -24.63
CA LEU A 213 0.26 -1.63 -25.78
C LEU A 213 1.17 -0.41 -25.72
N SER A 214 1.44 0.13 -24.53
CA SER A 214 2.42 1.20 -24.33
C SER A 214 3.83 0.72 -24.66
N TYR A 215 4.17 -0.54 -24.35
CA TYR A 215 5.44 -1.13 -24.76
C TYR A 215 5.60 -1.12 -26.29
N LEU A 216 4.57 -1.53 -27.04
CA LEU A 216 4.64 -1.54 -28.51
C LEU A 216 4.93 -0.13 -29.06
N MET A 217 4.24 0.88 -28.55
CA MET A 217 4.48 2.28 -28.93
C MET A 217 5.91 2.70 -28.60
N GLN A 218 6.38 2.44 -27.38
CA GLN A 218 7.72 2.83 -26.94
C GLN A 218 8.83 2.07 -27.66
N ARG A 219 8.60 0.83 -28.08
CA ARG A 219 9.59 0.02 -28.80
C ARG A 219 9.70 0.38 -30.26
N TYR A 220 8.56 0.58 -30.93
CA TYR A 220 8.55 0.63 -32.39
C TYR A 220 8.30 2.03 -32.96
N GLN A 221 7.70 2.94 -32.19
CA GLN A 221 7.35 4.30 -32.66
C GLN A 221 8.21 5.37 -32.01
N SER A 222 8.39 5.36 -30.69
CA SER A 222 9.20 6.39 -30.01
C SER A 222 10.63 6.53 -30.53
N PRO A 223 11.39 5.45 -30.85
CA PRO A 223 12.71 5.57 -31.45
C PRO A 223 12.71 6.39 -32.75
N LYS A 224 11.67 6.20 -33.58
CA LYS A 224 11.50 6.94 -34.84
C LYS A 224 11.10 8.39 -34.58
N ASN A 225 10.09 8.60 -33.73
CA ASN A 225 9.52 9.91 -33.45
C ASN A 225 10.52 10.87 -32.77
N TYR A 226 11.43 10.33 -31.96
CA TYR A 226 12.42 11.10 -31.21
C TYR A 226 13.86 10.91 -31.70
N ASN A 227 14.05 10.25 -32.85
CA ASN A 227 15.36 9.94 -33.43
C ASN A 227 16.36 9.39 -32.40
N THR A 228 15.97 8.31 -31.72
CA THR A 228 16.75 7.70 -30.64
C THR A 228 16.66 6.18 -30.66
N THR A 229 17.27 5.49 -29.68
CA THR A 229 17.33 4.02 -29.66
C THR A 229 16.24 3.38 -28.80
N TRP A 230 16.05 2.08 -28.97
CA TRP A 230 15.16 1.29 -28.09
C TRP A 230 15.65 1.33 -26.64
N GLU A 231 16.95 1.28 -26.39
CA GLU A 231 17.50 1.28 -25.03
C GLU A 231 17.10 2.54 -24.26
N LYS A 232 17.08 3.71 -24.93
CA LYS A 232 16.64 4.97 -24.31
C LYS A 232 15.14 4.99 -24.04
N THR A 233 14.34 4.56 -25.02
CA THR A 233 12.87 4.58 -24.94
C THR A 233 12.32 3.48 -24.04
N LYS A 234 13.01 2.35 -23.92
CA LYS A 234 12.81 1.34 -22.88
C LYS A 234 12.93 1.97 -21.50
N GLY A 235 13.95 2.81 -21.28
CA GLY A 235 14.09 3.59 -20.05
C GLY A 235 12.88 4.49 -19.74
N TRP A 236 12.26 5.11 -20.75
CA TRP A 236 11.05 5.91 -20.57
C TRP A 236 9.84 5.06 -20.21
N TRP A 237 9.70 3.91 -20.86
CA TRP A 237 8.62 2.96 -20.58
C TRP A 237 8.73 2.37 -19.17
N LEU A 238 9.95 1.97 -18.76
CA LEU A 238 10.23 1.47 -17.42
C LEU A 238 10.02 2.56 -16.35
N GLY A 239 10.43 3.81 -16.65
CA GLY A 239 10.39 4.95 -15.72
C GLY A 239 8.99 5.44 -15.33
N GLY A 240 7.92 4.82 -15.82
CA GLY A 240 6.55 5.16 -15.45
C GLY A 240 6.22 4.74 -14.01
N GLY A 241 6.51 5.60 -13.03
CA GLY A 241 6.17 5.41 -11.61
C GLY A 241 4.66 5.31 -11.28
N GLY A 242 3.80 5.18 -12.29
CA GLY A 242 2.35 5.05 -12.14
C GLY A 242 1.97 3.80 -11.34
N ALA A 243 2.59 2.65 -11.60
CA ALA A 243 2.27 1.43 -10.85
C ALA A 243 2.70 1.51 -9.37
N ALA A 244 3.91 2.03 -9.09
CA ALA A 244 4.39 2.23 -7.72
C ALA A 244 3.48 3.19 -6.93
N HIS A 245 2.96 4.24 -7.58
CA HIS A 245 1.98 5.14 -7.00
C HIS A 245 0.69 4.41 -6.61
N GLU A 246 0.15 3.54 -7.46
CA GLU A 246 -1.06 2.78 -7.10
C GLU A 246 -0.80 1.79 -5.95
N PHE A 247 0.36 1.13 -5.91
CA PHE A 247 0.73 0.35 -4.74
C PHE A 247 0.84 1.21 -3.48
N GLY A 248 1.23 2.49 -3.62
CA GLY A 248 1.15 3.47 -2.54
C GLY A 248 -0.26 3.59 -1.95
N HIS A 249 -1.32 3.59 -2.78
CA HIS A 249 -2.70 3.57 -2.30
C HIS A 249 -3.05 2.28 -1.55
N ASP A 250 -2.60 1.13 -2.03
CA ASP A 250 -2.73 -0.16 -1.33
C ASP A 250 -2.06 -0.13 0.05
N PHE A 251 -0.94 0.59 0.21
CA PHE A 251 -0.30 0.83 1.51
C PHE A 251 -0.94 1.97 2.31
N GLY A 252 -2.02 2.57 1.82
CA GLY A 252 -2.82 3.60 2.49
C GLY A 252 -2.27 5.02 2.37
N LEU A 253 -1.49 5.29 1.32
CA LEU A 253 -1.08 6.65 0.96
C LEU A 253 -2.14 7.33 0.11
N SER A 254 -2.26 8.65 0.24
CA SER A 254 -3.21 9.47 -0.51
C SER A 254 -2.46 10.57 -1.27
N HIS A 255 -3.12 11.21 -2.24
CA HIS A 255 -2.50 12.31 -3.00
C HIS A 255 -2.13 13.52 -2.14
N SER A 256 -2.75 13.66 -0.98
CA SER A 256 -2.48 14.66 0.05
C SER A 256 -2.12 13.99 1.38
N SER A 257 -1.51 14.74 2.28
CA SER A 257 -1.29 14.35 3.67
C SER A 257 -1.74 15.46 4.62
N GLU A 258 -1.53 15.25 5.91
CA GLU A 258 -1.75 16.25 6.96
C GLU A 258 -0.79 17.45 6.84
N TYR A 259 0.27 17.35 6.02
CA TYR A 259 1.29 18.36 5.87
C TYR A 259 1.24 19.13 4.55
N TYR A 260 0.61 18.56 3.52
CA TYR A 260 0.55 19.16 2.19
C TYR A 260 -0.70 18.71 1.42
N ARG A 261 -1.23 19.58 0.56
CA ARG A 261 -2.38 19.28 -0.30
C ARG A 261 -1.96 18.52 -1.54
N ALA A 262 -2.95 17.98 -2.26
CA ALA A 262 -2.71 17.22 -3.48
C ALA A 262 -1.85 18.00 -4.48
N ASN A 263 -0.76 17.38 -4.94
CA ASN A 263 0.19 17.93 -5.90
C ASN A 263 0.97 19.18 -5.42
N GLU A 264 1.01 19.50 -4.13
CA GLU A 264 1.89 20.55 -3.61
C GLU A 264 3.33 20.05 -3.48
N CYS A 265 3.51 18.85 -2.91
CA CYS A 265 4.83 18.23 -2.82
C CYS A 265 5.21 17.56 -4.14
N THR A 266 6.07 18.22 -4.92
CA THR A 266 6.47 17.77 -6.27
C THR A 266 7.36 16.53 -6.29
N TYR A 267 7.96 16.21 -5.15
CA TYR A 267 8.84 15.05 -5.00
C TYR A 267 8.07 13.79 -4.59
N SER A 268 6.90 13.95 -3.96
CA SER A 268 6.11 12.83 -3.44
C SER A 268 5.73 11.86 -4.56
N LEU A 269 5.97 10.57 -4.33
CA LEU A 269 5.50 9.47 -5.19
C LEU A 269 3.98 9.57 -5.45
N MET A 270 3.24 10.09 -4.47
CA MET A 270 1.79 10.26 -4.51
C MET A 270 1.32 11.51 -5.27
N SER A 271 2.23 12.27 -5.87
CA SER A 271 1.84 13.34 -6.79
C SER A 271 1.24 12.77 -8.08
N GLN A 272 0.14 13.36 -8.54
CA GLN A 272 -0.58 12.97 -9.75
C GLN A 272 -0.12 13.74 -11.00
N LYS A 273 0.59 14.86 -10.83
CA LYS A 273 1.09 15.65 -11.96
C LYS A 273 2.25 14.94 -12.67
N HIS A 274 2.14 14.76 -13.98
CA HIS A 274 3.15 14.04 -14.79
C HIS A 274 4.52 14.74 -14.85
N THR A 275 4.60 16.06 -14.61
CA THR A 275 5.86 16.81 -14.61
C THR A 275 6.62 16.72 -13.28
N HIS A 276 6.02 16.10 -12.27
CA HIS A 276 6.62 15.99 -10.94
C HIS A 276 7.60 14.82 -10.87
N GLN A 277 8.62 14.93 -10.02
CA GLN A 277 9.72 13.96 -9.97
C GLN A 277 9.28 12.60 -9.40
N ARG A 278 8.35 12.59 -8.43
CA ARG A 278 7.73 11.38 -7.86
C ARG A 278 8.73 10.31 -7.38
N ASN A 279 9.85 10.75 -6.83
CA ASN A 279 11.00 9.94 -6.44
C ASN A 279 11.30 9.97 -4.93
N TRP A 280 10.35 10.46 -4.13
CA TRP A 280 10.48 10.59 -2.69
C TRP A 280 9.19 10.25 -1.96
N LEU A 281 9.31 9.84 -0.69
CA LEU A 281 8.21 9.73 0.25
C LEU A 281 8.64 10.36 1.58
N PRO A 282 7.82 11.25 2.17
CA PRO A 282 8.00 11.69 3.55
C PRO A 282 8.09 10.49 4.52
N PRO A 283 9.02 10.49 5.50
CA PRO A 283 9.14 9.43 6.51
C PRO A 283 7.83 9.07 7.23
N ASN A 284 6.94 10.04 7.46
CA ASN A 284 5.62 9.75 8.03
C ASN A 284 4.70 8.94 7.12
N GLU A 285 4.79 9.13 5.80
CA GLU A 285 4.06 8.30 4.83
C GLU A 285 4.63 6.88 4.84
N ILE A 286 5.95 6.74 4.89
CA ILE A 286 6.60 5.43 5.04
C ILE A 286 6.13 4.74 6.34
N ARG A 287 6.15 5.44 7.48
CA ARG A 287 5.61 4.94 8.75
C ARG A 287 4.14 4.55 8.65
N ARG A 288 3.32 5.30 7.90
CA ARG A 288 1.92 4.95 7.63
C ARG A 288 1.80 3.63 6.87
N MET A 289 2.62 3.41 5.84
CA MET A 289 2.63 2.15 5.09
C MET A 289 2.88 0.97 6.03
N HIS A 290 3.92 1.06 6.87
CA HIS A 290 4.23 0.02 7.85
C HIS A 290 3.17 -0.15 8.92
N TRP A 291 2.55 0.95 9.36
CA TRP A 291 1.43 0.89 10.28
C TRP A 291 0.24 0.13 9.71
N ASN A 292 -0.07 0.35 8.42
CA ASN A 292 -1.14 -0.37 7.74
C ASN A 292 -0.83 -1.86 7.59
N LEU A 293 0.44 -2.24 7.35
CA LEU A 293 0.87 -3.65 7.36
C LEU A 293 0.60 -4.33 8.71
N THR A 294 0.59 -3.58 9.81
CA THR A 294 0.31 -4.13 11.15
C THR A 294 -1.17 -4.30 11.47
N ARG A 295 -2.09 -3.51 10.88
CA ARG A 295 -3.48 -3.41 11.39
C ARG A 295 -4.60 -3.56 10.37
N THR A 296 -4.28 -3.64 9.09
CA THR A 296 -5.27 -3.74 8.01
C THR A 296 -5.25 -5.13 7.39
N ASN A 297 -6.12 -5.37 6.40
CA ASN A 297 -6.06 -6.57 5.57
C ASN A 297 -4.67 -6.83 4.97
N LEU A 298 -3.79 -5.83 4.83
CA LEU A 298 -2.42 -6.02 4.35
C LEU A 298 -1.58 -6.99 5.17
N MET A 299 -1.90 -7.21 6.45
CA MET A 299 -1.15 -8.13 7.32
C MET A 299 -1.08 -9.57 6.77
N GLN A 300 -2.05 -9.95 5.93
CA GLN A 300 -2.14 -11.27 5.32
C GLN A 300 -1.22 -11.45 4.10
N PHE A 301 -0.73 -10.35 3.51
CA PHE A 301 0.09 -10.36 2.29
C PHE A 301 1.58 -10.36 2.59
N VAL A 302 1.98 -9.99 3.80
CA VAL A 302 3.39 -10.00 4.21
C VAL A 302 3.89 -11.44 4.38
N THR A 303 5.11 -11.74 3.94
CA THR A 303 5.67 -13.09 4.04
C THR A 303 5.93 -13.51 5.49
N PRO A 304 5.72 -14.77 5.90
CA PRO A 304 5.89 -15.22 7.28
C PRO A 304 7.25 -14.89 7.90
N GLU A 305 8.31 -14.97 7.11
CA GLU A 305 9.69 -14.71 7.48
C GLU A 305 10.05 -13.22 7.59
N SER A 306 9.17 -12.30 7.17
CA SER A 306 9.43 -10.87 7.30
C SER A 306 9.52 -10.45 8.78
N ALA A 307 10.66 -9.89 9.15
CA ALA A 307 10.91 -9.26 10.45
C ALA A 307 11.93 -8.13 10.30
N TYR A 308 11.82 -7.07 11.11
CA TYR A 308 12.79 -5.97 11.08
C TYR A 308 14.15 -6.31 11.67
N GLY A 309 14.24 -7.37 12.48
CA GLY A 309 15.42 -7.65 13.30
C GLY A 309 15.66 -6.61 14.41
N ALA A 310 14.64 -5.83 14.76
CA ALA A 310 14.71 -4.74 15.74
C ALA A 310 13.87 -5.03 16.98
N VAL A 311 14.20 -4.38 18.10
CA VAL A 311 13.48 -4.51 19.38
C VAL A 311 12.58 -3.29 19.59
N TRP A 312 11.29 -3.54 19.80
CA TRP A 312 10.38 -2.54 20.33
C TRP A 312 10.26 -2.71 21.85
N LYS A 313 10.82 -1.75 22.58
CA LYS A 313 10.70 -1.67 24.03
C LYS A 313 9.32 -1.14 24.42
N LEU A 314 8.59 -1.90 25.22
CA LEU A 314 7.35 -1.48 25.86
C LEU A 314 7.68 -1.03 27.28
N ASP A 315 7.76 0.27 27.46
CA ASP A 315 8.13 0.95 28.71
C ASP A 315 6.93 1.37 29.57
N GLN A 316 5.72 1.22 29.03
CA GLN A 316 4.47 1.53 29.69
C GLN A 316 3.44 0.41 29.47
N ASP A 317 2.48 0.33 30.39
CA ASP A 317 1.35 -0.58 30.27
C ASP A 317 0.63 -0.36 28.95
N THR A 318 0.45 -1.44 28.18
CA THR A 318 -0.02 -1.39 26.79
C THR A 318 -1.13 -2.40 26.58
N GLU A 319 -2.13 -2.04 25.78
CA GLU A 319 -3.29 -2.88 25.50
C GLU A 319 -3.50 -3.04 23.99
N TRP A 320 -3.58 -4.27 23.51
CA TRP A 320 -3.83 -4.62 22.10
C TRP A 320 -5.21 -5.25 21.95
N LYS A 321 -6.18 -4.42 21.54
CA LYS A 321 -7.60 -4.80 21.42
C LYS A 321 -8.00 -5.46 20.11
N LYS A 322 -7.28 -5.16 19.04
CA LYS A 322 -7.61 -5.59 17.66
C LYS A 322 -6.58 -6.59 17.16
N PRO A 323 -6.94 -7.43 16.16
CA PRO A 323 -5.95 -8.26 15.49
C PRO A 323 -4.81 -7.40 14.94
N ARG A 324 -3.58 -7.85 15.17
CA ARG A 324 -2.39 -7.14 14.70
C ARG A 324 -1.32 -8.11 14.23
N ARG A 325 -0.48 -7.66 13.32
CA ARG A 325 0.77 -8.31 12.97
C ARG A 325 1.93 -7.37 13.23
N PHE A 326 2.83 -7.76 14.11
CA PHE A 326 4.05 -7.00 14.34
C PHE A 326 5.23 -7.69 13.66
N TYR A 327 6.31 -6.95 13.49
CA TYR A 327 7.53 -7.42 12.81
C TYR A 327 8.79 -7.19 13.65
N HIS A 328 8.61 -6.80 14.92
CA HIS A 328 9.66 -6.55 15.90
C HIS A 328 9.80 -7.72 16.86
N ASN A 329 10.96 -7.78 17.50
CA ASN A 329 11.09 -8.37 18.82
C ASN A 329 10.45 -7.44 19.84
N PHE A 330 9.94 -7.98 20.95
CA PHE A 330 9.40 -7.17 22.03
C PHE A 330 10.21 -7.32 23.30
N GLU A 331 10.42 -6.21 24.00
CA GLU A 331 10.99 -6.21 25.35
C GLU A 331 10.08 -5.40 26.28
N LEU A 332 9.45 -6.09 27.24
CA LEU A 332 8.65 -5.45 28.27
C LEU A 332 9.58 -4.97 29.39
N ALA A 333 9.53 -3.68 29.71
CA ALA A 333 10.32 -3.13 30.81
C ALA A 333 9.87 -3.69 32.18
N PRO A 334 10.70 -3.58 33.24
CA PRO A 334 10.33 -4.07 34.56
C PRO A 334 8.99 -3.52 35.05
N GLY A 335 8.11 -4.39 35.54
CA GLY A 335 6.79 -4.02 36.07
C GLY A 335 5.71 -3.73 35.03
N VAL A 336 6.05 -3.64 33.74
CA VAL A 336 5.09 -3.34 32.65
C VAL A 336 4.18 -4.52 32.37
N THR A 337 2.91 -4.22 32.11
CA THR A 337 1.87 -5.17 31.70
C THR A 337 1.46 -4.95 30.25
N LEU A 338 1.55 -6.00 29.44
CA LEU A 338 0.95 -6.07 28.10
C LEU A 338 -0.35 -6.86 28.16
N THR A 339 -1.47 -6.24 27.80
CA THR A 339 -2.77 -6.90 27.73
C THR A 339 -3.16 -7.16 26.27
N ILE A 340 -3.54 -8.40 25.95
CA ILE A 340 -3.87 -8.84 24.58
C ILE A 340 -5.29 -9.40 24.58
N HIS A 341 -6.20 -8.78 23.82
CA HIS A 341 -7.61 -9.22 23.73
C HIS A 341 -7.91 -10.04 22.47
N ASN A 342 -7.02 -9.97 21.48
CA ASN A 342 -7.23 -10.60 20.19
C ASN A 342 -5.93 -11.17 19.63
N LYS A 343 -6.03 -11.87 18.52
CA LYS A 343 -4.90 -12.52 17.87
C LYS A 343 -3.81 -11.53 17.47
N VAL A 344 -2.60 -11.75 17.97
CA VAL A 344 -1.39 -11.03 17.56
C VAL A 344 -0.42 -11.98 16.88
N ILE A 345 0.01 -11.60 15.68
CA ILE A 345 0.88 -12.38 14.82
C ILE A 345 2.30 -11.81 14.94
N LEU A 346 3.27 -12.67 15.24
CA LEU A 346 4.68 -12.34 15.31
C LEU A 346 5.49 -13.16 14.29
N PRO A 347 6.66 -12.66 13.84
CA PRO A 347 7.56 -13.44 13.02
C PRO A 347 8.05 -14.69 13.78
N PRO A 348 8.17 -15.86 13.14
CA PRO A 348 8.62 -17.09 13.79
C PRO A 348 9.98 -16.97 14.48
N GLN A 349 10.88 -16.14 13.94
CA GLN A 349 12.22 -15.87 14.45
C GLN A 349 12.27 -14.77 15.50
N SER A 350 11.18 -14.03 15.73
CA SER A 350 11.20 -12.97 16.75
C SER A 350 11.19 -13.56 18.15
N TYR A 351 11.50 -12.76 19.17
CA TYR A 351 11.32 -13.12 20.58
C TYR A 351 10.47 -12.08 21.34
N VAL A 352 9.91 -12.50 22.48
CA VAL A 352 9.29 -11.60 23.47
C VAL A 352 10.01 -11.77 24.81
N LYS A 353 10.70 -10.71 25.24
CA LYS A 353 11.44 -10.66 26.50
C LYS A 353 10.61 -10.00 27.60
N LEU A 354 10.46 -10.70 28.72
CA LEU A 354 9.74 -10.25 29.91
C LEU A 354 10.73 -9.99 31.05
N ASN A 355 10.98 -8.72 31.36
CA ASN A 355 11.85 -8.33 32.46
C ASN A 355 11.18 -8.46 33.83
N LYS A 356 11.92 -8.18 34.92
CA LYS A 356 11.48 -8.35 36.31
C LYS A 356 10.06 -7.82 36.55
N ASN A 357 9.19 -8.67 37.09
CA ASN A 357 7.80 -8.35 37.46
C ASN A 357 6.88 -7.90 36.32
N SER A 358 7.34 -7.94 35.06
CA SER A 358 6.48 -7.68 33.89
C SER A 358 5.49 -8.82 33.65
N LYS A 359 4.41 -8.53 32.92
CA LYS A 359 3.34 -9.49 32.67
C LYS A 359 2.79 -9.39 31.26
N ILE A 360 2.39 -10.53 30.72
CA ILE A 360 1.45 -10.59 29.58
C ILE A 360 0.14 -11.16 30.11
N ILE A 361 -0.97 -10.49 29.81
CA ILE A 361 -2.33 -10.93 30.16
C ILE A 361 -3.09 -11.14 28.86
N PHE A 362 -3.44 -12.39 28.58
CA PHE A 362 -4.36 -12.75 27.51
C PHE A 362 -5.78 -12.71 28.05
N LYS A 363 -6.63 -11.90 27.43
CA LYS A 363 -8.06 -11.80 27.75
C LYS A 363 -8.89 -12.26 26.57
N GLU A 364 -10.08 -12.80 26.82
CA GLU A 364 -11.07 -13.12 25.79
C GLU A 364 -10.50 -14.08 24.72
N LYS A 365 -10.21 -13.58 23.51
CA LYS A 365 -9.62 -14.33 22.38
C LYS A 365 -8.14 -13.96 22.17
N GLY A 366 -7.51 -13.40 23.19
CA GLY A 366 -6.12 -12.99 23.16
C GLY A 366 -5.20 -14.18 22.97
N GLU A 367 -4.39 -14.12 21.94
CA GLU A 367 -3.36 -15.12 21.69
C GLU A 367 -2.17 -14.50 20.96
N LEU A 368 -0.99 -15.07 21.17
CA LEU A 368 0.18 -14.85 20.31
C LEU A 368 0.38 -16.08 19.43
N VAL A 369 0.44 -15.85 18.11
CA VAL A 369 0.78 -16.87 17.13
C VAL A 369 1.98 -16.44 16.30
N ASP A 370 2.68 -17.41 15.73
CA ASP A 370 3.62 -17.12 14.66
C ASP A 370 2.89 -16.83 13.33
N ALA A 371 3.62 -16.33 12.35
CA ALA A 371 3.08 -16.02 11.02
C ALA A 371 2.64 -17.25 10.21
N TYR A 372 2.89 -18.48 10.68
CA TYR A 372 2.34 -19.72 10.15
C TYR A 372 1.05 -20.16 10.87
N GLY A 373 0.60 -19.38 11.85
CA GLY A 373 -0.61 -19.64 12.64
C GLY A 373 -0.41 -20.65 13.77
N LYS A 374 0.83 -21.00 14.13
CA LYS A 374 1.13 -21.89 15.27
C LYS A 374 1.21 -21.06 16.56
N PRO A 375 0.92 -21.66 17.73
CA PRO A 375 1.13 -20.98 19.01
C PRO A 375 2.55 -20.47 19.15
N TYR A 376 2.71 -19.20 19.51
CA TYR A 376 4.01 -18.57 19.67
C TYR A 376 4.71 -19.07 20.94
N LYS A 377 6.02 -19.37 20.86
CA LYS A 377 6.77 -20.02 21.95
C LYS A 377 8.06 -19.32 22.37
N ASN A 378 8.52 -18.32 21.62
CA ASN A 378 9.84 -17.72 21.85
C ASN A 378 9.81 -16.63 22.92
N PHE A 379 9.65 -17.05 24.18
CA PHE A 379 9.63 -16.16 25.34
C PHE A 379 10.95 -16.22 26.11
N GLU A 380 11.55 -15.06 26.36
CA GLU A 380 12.68 -14.91 27.28
C GLU A 380 12.18 -14.31 28.59
N LYS A 381 11.98 -15.15 29.61
CA LYS A 381 11.26 -14.75 30.82
C LYS A 381 12.15 -14.65 32.05
N HIS A 382 12.19 -13.48 32.69
CA HIS A 382 12.73 -13.36 34.05
C HIS A 382 11.90 -14.20 35.04
N ARG A 383 12.53 -14.78 36.07
CA ARG A 383 11.88 -15.69 37.05
C ARG A 383 10.58 -15.15 37.68
N THR A 384 10.47 -13.83 37.85
CA THR A 384 9.30 -13.18 38.46
C THR A 384 8.27 -12.67 37.46
N ALA A 385 8.53 -12.75 36.16
CA ALA A 385 7.57 -12.36 35.15
C ALA A 385 6.50 -13.44 34.93
N LYS A 386 5.31 -12.99 34.51
CA LYS A 386 4.14 -13.87 34.38
C LYS A 386 3.52 -13.78 32.99
N ILE A 387 2.99 -14.90 32.53
CA ILE A 387 2.09 -14.97 31.38
C ILE A 387 0.79 -15.56 31.94
N ILE A 388 -0.31 -14.83 31.77
CA ILE A 388 -1.61 -15.11 32.40
C ILE A 388 -2.66 -15.23 31.29
N HIS A 389 -3.55 -16.21 31.42
CA HIS A 389 -4.71 -16.39 30.54
C HIS A 389 -5.97 -16.22 31.41
N GLU A 390 -6.82 -15.26 31.04
CA GLU A 390 -8.06 -14.89 31.74
C GLU A 390 -9.31 -15.14 30.90
#